data_AF-A0A4Y5MXI6-F1
#
_entry.id   AF-A0A4Y5MXI6-F1
#
_cell.length_a   1.000
_cell.length_b   1.000
_cell.length_c   1.000
_cell.angle_alpha   90.00
_cell.angle_beta   90.00
_cell.angle_gamma   90.00
#
_symmetry.space_group_name_H-M   'P 1'
#
loop_
_entity.id
_entity.type
_entity.pdbx_description
1 polymer ?
#
loop_
_entity_poly.entity_id
_entity_poly.type
_entity_poly.pdbx_seq_one_letter_code
_entity_poly.pdbx_strand_id
1 'polypeptide(L)'
;MDKPKGPFRKSKLSFRKPLPPIQSGDQIDYQNIDLIRRFISQQGKILSRRVNRLTLKQQRLLTLAIKQARILSFLPFTNTESLEKMKARIREARLKAKEARLKKSKDARLKAKETRNQNKKIFINPKKSKLNTETS
;
A
#
# COMPACT_ATOMS: atom_id res chain seq x y z
N MET A 1 -43.46 -14.84 2.10
CA MET A 1 -42.22 -15.66 2.04
C MET A 1 -41.10 -14.84 2.66
N ASP A 2 -41.04 -14.82 3.99
CA ASP A 2 -40.05 -14.04 4.75
C ASP A 2 -38.87 -14.93 5.10
N LYS A 3 -37.71 -14.67 4.51
CA LYS A 3 -36.48 -15.39 4.87
C LYS A 3 -36.07 -15.00 6.30
N PRO A 4 -35.82 -15.96 7.21
CA PRO A 4 -35.30 -15.63 8.52
C PRO A 4 -33.87 -15.09 8.40
N LYS A 5 -33.63 -13.91 8.98
CA LYS A 5 -32.28 -13.36 9.17
C LYS A 5 -31.56 -14.27 10.16
N GLY A 6 -30.68 -15.14 9.65
CA GLY A 6 -29.89 -16.05 10.49
C GLY A 6 -29.10 -15.29 11.56
N PRO A 7 -28.87 -15.89 12.74
CA PRO A 7 -28.17 -15.20 13.82
C PRO A 7 -26.75 -14.87 13.34
N PHE A 8 -26.39 -13.58 13.35
CA PHE A 8 -25.02 -13.12 13.12
C PHE A 8 -24.11 -13.81 14.14
N ARG A 9 -23.50 -14.93 13.75
CA ARG A 9 -22.48 -15.61 14.55
C ARG A 9 -21.28 -14.67 14.61
N LYS A 10 -21.21 -13.87 15.67
CA LYS A 10 -20.02 -13.09 15.99
C LYS A 10 -18.87 -14.09 16.07
N SER A 11 -17.93 -14.01 15.14
CA SER A 11 -16.69 -14.78 15.24
C SER A 11 -16.11 -14.50 16.63
N LYS A 12 -15.76 -15.55 17.37
CA LYS A 12 -15.10 -15.42 18.67
C LYS A 12 -13.85 -14.57 18.41
N LEU A 13 -13.93 -13.29 18.78
CA LEU A 13 -12.89 -12.29 18.54
C LEU A 13 -11.56 -12.91 18.92
N SER A 14 -10.60 -12.92 18.00
CA SER A 14 -9.27 -13.42 18.29
C SER A 14 -8.71 -12.63 19.47
N PHE A 15 -8.47 -13.35 20.58
CA PHE A 15 -7.99 -12.83 21.86
C PHE A 15 -6.52 -12.37 21.82
N ARG A 16 -6.02 -11.97 20.64
CA ARG A 16 -4.68 -11.43 20.46
C ARG A 16 -4.80 -9.95 20.08
N LYS A 17 -5.50 -9.17 20.92
CA LYS A 17 -5.46 -7.70 20.82
C LYS A 17 -4.12 -7.24 21.40
N PRO A 18 -3.26 -6.58 20.61
CA PRO A 18 -2.00 -6.07 21.13
C PRO A 18 -2.25 -5.00 22.18
N LEU A 19 -1.40 -4.99 23.21
CA LEU A 19 -1.48 -4.02 24.30
C LEU A 19 -1.38 -2.59 23.75
N PRO A 20 -2.11 -1.63 24.34
CA PRO A 20 -2.00 -0.23 23.94
C PRO A 20 -0.56 0.27 24.16
N PRO A 21 -0.02 1.09 23.25
CA PRO A 21 1.35 1.58 23.34
C PRO A 21 1.57 2.58 24.50
N ILE A 22 0.51 3.13 25.09
CA ILE A 22 0.58 4.01 26.27
C ILE A 22 0.00 3.26 27.47
N GLN A 23 0.76 3.18 28.55
CA GLN A 23 0.32 2.58 29.80
C GLN A 23 -0.42 3.60 30.68
N SER A 24 -1.18 3.14 31.66
CA SER A 24 -2.01 4.01 32.51
C SER A 24 -1.20 5.00 33.38
N GLY A 25 0.11 4.78 33.54
CA GLY A 25 1.01 5.66 34.31
C GLY A 25 1.72 6.73 33.48
N ASP A 26 1.64 6.67 32.15
CA ASP A 26 2.30 7.66 31.29
C ASP A 26 1.50 8.96 31.28
N GLN A 27 2.13 10.07 31.71
CA GLN A 27 1.53 11.40 31.62
C GLN A 27 1.62 11.93 30.18
N ILE A 28 0.44 12.24 29.61
CA ILE A 28 0.31 12.74 28.23
C ILE A 28 0.30 14.27 28.26
N ASP A 29 1.49 14.86 28.20
CA ASP A 29 1.69 16.30 28.23
C ASP A 29 2.28 16.83 26.92
N TYR A 30 2.01 18.11 26.63
CA TYR A 30 2.50 18.79 25.42
C TYR A 30 4.02 18.95 25.38
N GLN A 31 4.69 18.84 26.52
CA GLN A 31 6.16 18.92 26.65
C GLN A 31 6.84 17.61 26.22
N ASN A 32 6.14 16.48 26.31
CA ASN A 32 6.68 15.16 25.94
C ASN A 32 6.61 14.95 24.43
N ILE A 33 7.43 15.69 23.68
CA ILE A 33 7.43 15.72 22.21
C ILE A 33 7.70 14.32 21.64
N ASP A 34 8.59 13.54 22.26
CA ASP A 34 8.94 12.18 21.78
C ASP A 34 7.78 11.20 21.89
N LEU A 35 6.93 11.34 22.91
CA LEU A 35 5.70 10.55 23.02
C LEU A 35 4.71 10.99 21.95
N ILE A 36 4.48 12.30 21.83
CA ILE A 36 3.52 12.87 20.90
C ILE A 36 3.86 12.57 19.43
N ARG A 37 5.15 12.63 19.07
CA ARG A 37 5.64 12.38 17.71
C ARG A 37 5.26 11.00 17.16
N ARG A 38 5.08 10.00 18.03
CA ARG A 38 4.66 8.64 17.63
C ARG A 38 3.21 8.57 17.17
N PHE A 39 2.38 9.54 17.57
CA PHE A 39 0.94 9.55 17.30
C PHE A 39 0.51 10.55 16.23
N ILE A 40 1.48 11.21 15.59
CA ILE A 40 1.27 12.05 14.42
C ILE A 40 1.82 11.35 13.18
N SER A 41 1.21 11.64 12.03
CA SER A 41 1.74 11.20 10.75
C SER A 41 2.95 12.05 10.37
N GLN A 42 3.72 11.56 9.39
CA GLN A 42 4.82 12.33 8.81
C GLN A 42 4.37 13.67 8.22
N GLN A 43 3.10 13.78 7.79
CA GLN A 43 2.50 15.01 7.29
C GLN A 43 2.17 16.03 8.40
N GLY A 44 2.33 15.63 9.67
CA GLY A 44 1.94 16.40 10.84
C GLY A 44 0.47 16.22 11.24
N LYS A 45 -0.28 15.26 10.68
CA LYS A 45 -1.72 15.03 11.02
C LYS A 45 -1.86 14.09 12.22
N ILE A 46 -2.89 14.28 13.05
CA ILE A 46 -3.16 13.41 14.21
C ILE A 46 -3.68 12.06 13.71
N LEU A 47 -3.06 10.96 14.15
CA LEU A 47 -3.53 9.61 13.82
C LEU A 47 -4.81 9.27 14.57
N SER A 48 -5.69 8.49 13.92
CA SER A 48 -6.96 8.09 14.52
C SER A 48 -6.77 7.09 15.66
N ARG A 49 -7.71 7.08 16.61
CA ARG A 49 -7.71 6.13 17.74
C ARG A 49 -7.61 4.66 17.30
N ARG A 50 -8.22 4.30 16.16
CA ARG A 50 -8.19 2.91 15.64
C ARG A 50 -6.79 2.48 15.21
N VAL A 51 -6.01 3.41 14.68
CA VAL A 51 -4.61 3.17 14.27
C VAL A 51 -3.73 3.09 15.51
N ASN A 52 -3.88 4.05 16.43
CA ASN A 52 -3.07 4.13 17.64
C ASN A 52 -3.44 3.07 18.70
N ARG A 53 -4.63 2.47 18.59
CA ARG A 53 -5.19 1.49 19.54
C ARG A 53 -5.25 1.99 20.99
N LEU A 54 -5.56 3.27 21.15
CA LEU A 54 -5.69 3.91 22.46
C LEU A 54 -7.13 3.84 22.99
N THR A 55 -7.25 4.01 24.31
CA THR A 55 -8.55 4.27 24.95
C THR A 55 -9.09 5.63 24.50
N LEU A 56 -10.40 5.84 24.64
CA LEU A 56 -11.02 7.12 24.28
C LEU A 56 -10.48 8.28 25.13
N LYS A 57 -10.25 8.04 26.43
CA LYS A 57 -9.70 9.03 27.37
C LYS A 57 -8.30 9.45 26.95
N GLN A 58 -7.41 8.48 26.70
CA GLN A 58 -6.05 8.75 26.23
C GLN A 58 -6.04 9.52 24.91
N GLN A 59 -6.87 9.14 23.93
CA GLN A 59 -6.94 9.87 22.66
C GLN A 59 -7.37 11.34 22.85
N ARG A 60 -8.33 11.63 23.75
CA ARG A 60 -8.77 13.00 24.05
C ARG A 60 -7.63 13.83 24.65
N LEU A 61 -6.94 13.29 25.65
CA LEU A 61 -5.79 13.93 26.30
C LEU A 61 -4.68 14.19 25.28
N LEU A 62 -4.33 13.18 24.49
CA LEU A 62 -3.33 13.28 23.44
C LEU A 62 -3.68 14.33 22.37
N THR A 63 -4.96 14.41 21.98
CA THR A 63 -5.40 15.43 21.02
C THR A 63 -5.26 16.84 21.58
N LEU A 64 -5.53 17.02 22.88
CA LEU A 64 -5.34 18.30 23.57
C LEU A 64 -3.85 18.68 23.63
N ALA A 65 -3.01 17.74 24.07
CA ALA A 65 -1.55 17.93 24.16
C ALA A 65 -0.92 18.26 22.79
N ILE A 66 -1.33 17.56 21.72
CA ILE A 66 -0.88 17.87 20.35
C ILE A 66 -1.29 19.29 19.92
N LYS A 67 -2.53 19.69 20.22
CA LYS A 67 -3.00 21.04 19.86
C LYS A 67 -2.21 22.11 20.60
N GLN A 68 -1.97 21.93 21.89
CA GLN A 68 -1.13 22.83 22.69
C GLN A 68 0.29 22.91 22.13
N ALA A 69 0.93 21.76 21.86
CA ALA A 69 2.27 21.70 21.29
C ALA A 69 2.38 22.40 19.92
N ARG A 70 1.32 22.37 19.10
CA ARG A 70 1.29 23.11 17.83
C ARG A 70 1.15 24.61 18.01
N ILE A 71 0.33 25.07 18.97
CA ILE A 71 0.21 26.49 19.29
C ILE A 71 1.55 27.04 19.79
N LEU A 72 2.27 26.26 20.60
CA LEU A 72 3.60 26.58 21.11
C LEU A 72 4.73 26.34 20.09
N SER A 73 4.40 26.00 18.85
CA SER A 73 5.36 25.75 17.76
C SER A 73 6.35 24.59 17.99
N PHE A 74 6.12 23.70 18.96
CA PHE A 74 6.89 22.46 19.12
C PHE A 74 6.62 21.45 17.98
N LEU A 75 5.44 21.54 17.35
CA LEU A 75 5.03 20.67 16.25
C LEU A 75 4.46 21.49 15.09
N PRO A 76 4.81 21.14 13.84
CA PRO A 76 4.26 21.80 12.66
C PRO A 76 2.79 21.41 12.43
N PHE A 77 2.02 22.35 11.88
CA PHE A 77 0.64 22.10 11.43
C PHE A 77 0.60 21.25 10.15
N THR A 78 1.56 21.47 9.25
CA THR A 78 1.65 20.79 7.95
C THR A 78 3.11 20.56 7.56
N ASN A 79 3.45 19.33 7.15
CA ASN A 79 4.75 19.01 6.55
C ASN A 79 4.59 18.77 5.05
N THR A 80 4.59 19.87 4.28
CA THR A 80 4.37 19.88 2.82
C THR A 80 5.42 19.06 2.06
N GLU A 81 6.70 19.17 2.44
CA GLU A 81 7.78 18.44 1.75
C GLU A 81 7.58 16.93 1.74
N SER A 82 7.19 16.37 2.89
CA SER A 82 6.98 14.92 3.02
C SER A 82 5.85 14.41 2.15
N LEU A 83 4.81 15.25 2.00
CA LEU A 83 3.63 14.96 1.22
C LEU A 83 3.93 15.05 -0.29
N GLU A 84 4.71 16.05 -0.70
CA GLU A 84 5.15 16.19 -2.09
C GLU A 84 6.11 15.06 -2.51
N LYS A 85 7.07 14.68 -1.66
CA LYS A 85 7.94 13.51 -1.91
C LYS A 85 7.12 12.23 -2.09
N MET A 86 6.08 12.02 -1.29
CA MET A 86 5.19 10.86 -1.42
C MET A 86 4.39 10.88 -2.73
N LYS A 87 3.81 12.03 -3.11
CA LYS A 87 3.09 12.19 -4.38
C LYS A 87 3.99 11.94 -5.59
N ALA A 88 5.22 12.47 -5.56
CA ALA A 88 6.21 12.28 -6.61
C ALA A 88 6.51 10.79 -6.82
N ARG A 89 6.78 10.04 -5.74
CA ARG A 89 6.99 8.58 -5.79
C ARG A 89 5.80 7.84 -6.41
N ILE A 90 4.56 8.20 -6.05
CA ILE A 90 3.35 7.58 -6.62
C ILE A 90 3.26 7.90 -8.12
N ARG A 91 3.55 9.14 -8.54
CA ARG A 91 3.55 9.55 -9.94
C ARG A 91 4.59 8.77 -10.75
N GLU A 92 5.81 8.68 -10.25
CA GLU A 92 6.90 7.91 -10.87
C GLU A 92 6.54 6.42 -11.00
N ALA A 93 6.00 5.81 -9.93
CA ALA A 93 5.56 4.42 -9.97
C ALA A 93 4.48 4.17 -11.03
N ARG A 94 3.53 5.10 -11.19
CA ARG A 94 2.49 5.04 -12.23
C ARG A 94 3.07 5.16 -13.63
N LEU A 95 4.01 6.09 -13.85
CA LEU A 95 4.69 6.26 -15.15
C LEU A 95 5.47 4.99 -15.52
N LYS A 96 6.26 4.46 -14.59
CA LYS A 96 7.01 3.21 -14.76
C LYS A 96 6.11 2.01 -15.10
N ALA A 97 4.96 1.89 -14.43
CA ALA A 97 3.98 0.84 -14.73
C ALA A 97 3.37 1.00 -16.13
N LYS A 98 3.10 2.24 -16.57
CA LYS A 98 2.59 2.53 -17.92
C LYS A 98 3.62 2.16 -18.99
N GLU A 99 4.89 2.52 -18.78
CA GLU A 99 6.00 2.18 -19.68
C GLU A 99 6.20 0.66 -19.78
N ALA A 100 6.18 -0.05 -18.66
CA ALA A 100 6.28 -1.51 -18.63
C ALA A 100 5.15 -2.18 -19.43
N ARG A 101 3.91 -1.69 -19.31
CA ARG A 101 2.77 -2.16 -20.11
C ARG A 101 2.98 -1.94 -21.60
N LEU A 102 3.46 -0.74 -21.98
CA LEU A 102 3.72 -0.41 -23.39
C LEU A 102 4.85 -1.28 -23.96
N LYS A 103 5.92 -1.51 -23.21
CA LYS A 103 7.03 -2.39 -23.60
C LYS A 103 6.55 -3.82 -23.82
N LYS A 104 5.78 -4.39 -22.87
CA LYS A 104 5.19 -5.73 -23.00
C LYS A 104 4.30 -5.87 -24.25
N SER A 105 3.53 -4.84 -24.59
CA SER A 105 2.71 -4.81 -25.81
C SER A 105 3.56 -4.79 -27.08
N LYS A 106 4.63 -3.98 -27.12
CA LYS A 106 5.57 -3.93 -28.24
C LYS A 106 6.30 -5.27 -28.43
N ASP A 107 6.79 -5.87 -27.34
CA ASP A 107 7.51 -7.15 -27.36
C ASP A 107 6.61 -8.29 -27.85
N ALA A 108 5.35 -8.32 -27.41
CA ALA A 108 4.35 -9.28 -27.90
C ALA A 108 4.09 -9.10 -29.41
N ARG A 109 4.03 -7.86 -29.89
CA ARG A 109 3.84 -7.56 -31.32
C ARG A 109 5.05 -7.99 -32.17
N LEU A 110 6.27 -7.84 -31.66
CA LEU A 110 7.49 -8.31 -32.32
C LEU A 110 7.53 -9.84 -32.39
N LYS A 111 7.28 -10.53 -31.27
CA LYS A 111 7.16 -12.00 -31.25
C LYS A 111 6.13 -12.52 -32.25
N ALA A 112 4.95 -11.89 -32.33
CA ALA A 112 3.92 -12.27 -33.29
C ALA A 112 4.34 -12.08 -34.76
N LYS A 113 5.19 -11.09 -35.05
CA LYS A 113 5.76 -10.89 -36.40
C LYS A 113 6.85 -11.93 -36.71
N GLU A 114 7.68 -12.27 -35.73
CA GLU A 114 8.71 -13.30 -35.85
C GLU A 114 8.11 -14.68 -36.11
N THR A 115 7.09 -15.09 -35.34
CA THR A 115 6.38 -16.37 -35.57
C THR A 115 5.71 -16.40 -36.94
N ARG A 116 5.11 -15.28 -37.38
CA ARG A 116 4.52 -15.16 -38.73
C ARG A 116 5.57 -15.30 -39.84
N ASN A 117 6.77 -14.74 -39.65
CA ASN A 117 7.86 -14.87 -40.63
C ASN A 117 8.48 -16.28 -40.64
N GLN A 118 8.60 -16.95 -39.48
CA GLN A 118 9.04 -18.34 -39.40
C GLN A 118 8.05 -19.28 -40.13
N ASN A 119 6.74 -19.12 -39.88
CA ASN A 119 5.71 -19.92 -40.55
C ASN A 119 5.68 -19.68 -42.08
N LYS A 120 5.91 -18.44 -42.54
CA LYS A 120 6.07 -18.16 -43.97
C LYS A 120 7.30 -18.84 -44.57
N LYS A 121 8.44 -18.87 -43.87
CA LYS A 121 9.66 -19.58 -44.32
C LYS A 121 9.44 -21.10 -44.41
N ILE A 122 8.70 -21.68 -43.47
CA ILE A 122 8.34 -23.11 -43.49
C ILE A 122 7.49 -23.46 -44.72
N PHE A 123 6.55 -22.59 -45.10
CA PHE A 123 5.66 -22.82 -46.24
C PHE A 123 6.35 -22.63 -47.60
N ILE A 124 7.35 -21.74 -47.70
CA ILE A 124 8.08 -21.45 -48.94
C ILE A 124 9.16 -22.52 -49.25
N ASN A 125 9.66 -23.27 -48.26
CA ASN A 125 10.64 -24.34 -48.45
C ASN A 125 10.18 -25.67 -47.80
N PRO A 126 9.26 -26.43 -48.43
CA PRO A 126 8.71 -27.66 -47.84
C PRO A 126 9.67 -28.88 -47.88
N LYS A 127 10.82 -28.80 -48.57
CA LYS A 127 11.68 -29.97 -48.88
C LYS A 127 12.76 -30.34 -47.83
N LYS A 128 12.73 -29.83 -46.59
CA LYS A 128 13.75 -30.17 -45.56
C LYS A 128 13.23 -30.78 -44.25
N SER A 129 11.92 -31.02 -44.09
CA SER A 129 11.37 -31.53 -42.82
C SER A 129 10.97 -33.02 -42.81
N LYS A 130 11.19 -33.76 -43.90
CA LYS A 130 10.95 -35.21 -43.96
C LYS A 130 12.27 -35.96 -44.18
N LEU A 131 13.06 -36.19 -43.14
CA LEU A 131 14.22 -37.09 -43.19
C LEU A 131 14.66 -37.67 -41.84
N ASN A 132 13.92 -37.44 -40.74
CA ASN A 132 14.35 -37.90 -39.41
C ASN A 132 13.22 -38.68 -38.69
N THR A 133 12.65 -39.72 -39.30
CA THR A 133 11.74 -40.66 -38.60
C THR A 133 11.78 -42.10 -39.15
N GLU A 134 12.86 -42.54 -39.81
CA GLU A 134 12.99 -43.94 -40.25
C GLU A 134 14.43 -44.44 -40.02
N THR A 135 14.56 -45.69 -39.57
CA THR A 135 15.76 -46.44 -39.09
C THR A 135 16.16 -46.13 -37.63
N SER A 136 15.77 -46.97 -36.66
CA SER A 136 16.36 -48.28 -36.25
C SER A 136 17.68 -48.14 -35.51
#